data_AF-A0A8B4GVG7-F1
#
_entry.id   AF-A0A8B4GVG7-F1
#
_cell.length_a   1.000
_cell.length_b   1.000
_cell.length_c   1.000
_cell.angle_alpha   90.00
_cell.angle_beta   90.00
_cell.angle_gamma   90.00
#
_symmetry.space_group_name_H-M   'P 1'
#
loop_
_entity.id
_entity.type
_entity.pdbx_description
1 polymer ?
#
loop_
_entity_poly.entity_id
_entity_poly.type
_entity_poly.pdbx_seq_one_letter_code
_entity_poly.pdbx_strand_id
1 'polypeptide(L)'
;MSNFFFNNETINASIKEELESGLSKYNNIKYAYAIMNKRNPTSFSIISNRTEWFEFYIKNNYQFIDPVLITASHRITPFTWDKDLEIGAGLKLPKIFDMAKNYNIINGYTFVLHDHHHNLVVLSIMLDKHCDADVEQQIDNNKAEIQMLLITMHGKMTALYQEMSTPADFEKMNQREFFSKRENEIIYWASLGKSYQEIALILGIKLTTVKYHIGNAVKKLGVTNAKHAIRLGVELQLIRPLLADSEG
;
A
#
# COMPACT_ATOMS: atom_id res chain seq x y z
N MET A 1 16.08 -10.87 4.53
CA MET A 1 15.55 -10.69 3.16
C MET A 1 14.05 -10.76 3.25
N SER A 2 13.35 -9.67 2.95
CA SER A 2 11.89 -9.66 2.82
C SER A 2 11.55 -10.47 1.57
N ASN A 3 10.98 -11.65 1.77
CA ASN A 3 10.52 -12.50 0.67
C ASN A 3 9.20 -11.89 0.17
N PHE A 4 9.29 -10.97 -0.78
CA PHE A 4 8.14 -10.37 -1.44
C PHE A 4 7.51 -11.42 -2.35
N PHE A 5 6.20 -11.65 -2.24
CA PHE A 5 5.54 -12.68 -3.05
C PHE A 5 5.66 -12.41 -4.55
N PHE A 6 5.43 -11.16 -4.94
CA PHE A 6 5.41 -10.73 -6.33
C PHE A 6 6.79 -10.27 -6.82
N ASN A 7 7.81 -11.12 -6.67
CA ASN A 7 9.21 -10.79 -7.00
C ASN A 7 9.81 -11.59 -8.16
N ASN A 8 9.03 -12.43 -8.84
CA ASN A 8 9.50 -13.18 -10.00
C ASN A 8 9.78 -12.22 -11.16
N GLU A 9 11.05 -12.13 -11.57
CA GLU A 9 11.49 -11.20 -12.61
C GLU A 9 10.84 -11.46 -13.96
N THR A 10 10.68 -12.73 -14.35
CA THR A 10 10.07 -13.11 -15.64
C THR A 10 8.59 -12.73 -15.70
N ILE A 11 7.82 -13.02 -14.64
CA ILE A 11 6.41 -12.60 -14.57
C ILE A 11 6.33 -11.07 -14.58
N ASN A 12 7.12 -10.40 -13.75
CA ASN A 12 7.08 -8.95 -13.63
C ASN A 12 7.49 -8.26 -14.95
N ALA A 13 8.44 -8.81 -15.69
CA ALA A 13 8.81 -8.33 -17.03
C ALA A 13 7.67 -8.50 -18.04
N SER A 14 7.00 -9.66 -18.07
CA SER A 14 5.85 -9.88 -18.95
C SER A 14 4.68 -8.93 -18.65
N ILE A 15 4.38 -8.70 -17.37
CA ILE A 15 3.35 -7.73 -16.96
C ILE A 15 3.78 -6.30 -17.34
N LYS A 16 5.07 -5.98 -17.22
CA LYS A 16 5.61 -4.67 -17.61
C LYS A 16 5.41 -4.41 -19.11
N GLU A 17 5.78 -5.35 -19.97
CA GLU A 17 5.65 -5.22 -21.42
C GLU A 17 4.19 -5.00 -21.85
N GLU A 18 3.25 -5.73 -21.26
CA GLU A 18 1.82 -5.58 -21.57
C GLU A 18 1.24 -4.27 -21.02
N LEU A 19 1.66 -3.81 -19.85
CA LEU A 19 1.33 -2.49 -19.34
C LEU A 19 1.83 -1.39 -20.28
N GLU A 20 3.08 -1.48 -20.75
CA GLU A 20 3.66 -0.50 -21.69
C GLU A 20 2.93 -0.50 -23.03
N SER A 21 2.54 -1.68 -23.53
CA SER A 21 1.73 -1.80 -24.73
C SER A 21 0.34 -1.17 -24.55
N GLY A 22 -0.35 -1.45 -23.44
CA GLY A 22 -1.68 -0.90 -23.14
C GLY A 22 -1.68 0.61 -22.87
N LEU A 23 -0.54 1.17 -22.45
CA LEU A 23 -0.35 2.59 -22.19
C LEU A 23 0.34 3.34 -23.33
N SER A 24 0.68 2.65 -24.44
CA SER A 24 1.45 3.20 -25.56
C SER A 24 0.81 4.42 -26.24
N LYS A 25 -0.51 4.59 -26.12
CA LYS A 25 -1.24 5.74 -26.65
C LYS A 25 -0.96 7.06 -25.92
N TYR A 26 -0.39 7.01 -24.71
CA TYR A 26 -0.04 8.20 -23.94
C TYR A 26 1.46 8.45 -24.04
N ASN A 27 1.85 9.55 -24.68
CA ASN A 27 3.25 9.88 -24.87
C ASN A 27 3.92 10.30 -23.56
N ASN A 28 5.18 9.88 -23.38
CA ASN A 28 6.06 10.28 -22.28
C ASN A 28 5.52 10.05 -20.86
N ILE A 29 4.47 9.23 -20.69
CA ILE A 29 3.95 8.97 -19.35
C ILE A 29 4.92 8.15 -18.52
N LYS A 30 4.98 8.49 -17.23
CA LYS A 30 5.63 7.65 -16.22
C LYS A 30 4.55 6.94 -15.45
N TYR A 31 4.76 5.68 -15.10
CA TYR A 31 3.73 4.91 -14.41
C TYR A 31 4.31 4.00 -13.34
N ALA A 32 3.45 3.60 -12.41
CA ALA A 32 3.73 2.63 -11.38
C ALA A 32 2.53 1.71 -11.20
N TYR A 33 2.71 0.44 -11.50
CA TYR A 33 1.82 -0.62 -11.09
C TYR A 33 2.35 -1.18 -9.76
N ALA A 34 1.58 -1.05 -8.68
CA ALA A 34 1.99 -1.54 -7.37
C ALA A 34 0.96 -2.48 -6.76
N ILE A 35 1.44 -3.52 -6.09
CA ILE A 35 0.63 -4.44 -5.30
C ILE A 35 1.07 -4.36 -3.85
N MET A 36 0.13 -4.14 -2.95
CA MET A 36 0.34 -4.10 -1.51
C MET A 36 -0.67 -4.99 -0.81
N ASN A 37 -0.22 -5.93 0.02
CA ASN A 37 -1.15 -6.66 0.87
C ASN A 37 -1.62 -5.76 2.04
N LYS A 38 -2.93 -5.56 2.19
CA LYS A 38 -3.52 -4.71 3.24
C LYS A 38 -3.36 -5.30 4.65
N ARG A 39 -3.10 -6.61 4.77
CA ARG A 39 -2.79 -7.26 6.06
C ARG A 39 -1.32 -7.19 6.42
N ASN A 40 -0.46 -7.08 5.41
CA ASN A 40 0.96 -6.92 5.58
C ASN A 40 1.58 -6.04 4.48
N PRO A 41 1.69 -4.72 4.72
CA PRO A 41 2.25 -3.79 3.72
C PRO A 41 3.74 -3.97 3.47
N THR A 42 4.44 -4.85 4.21
CA THR A 42 5.79 -5.27 3.80
C THR A 42 5.75 -6.24 2.63
N SER A 43 4.60 -6.83 2.32
CA SER A 43 4.37 -7.56 1.07
C SER A 43 3.95 -6.53 0.02
N PHE A 44 4.95 -5.85 -0.52
CA PHE A 44 4.82 -4.79 -1.50
C PHE A 44 5.69 -5.08 -2.72
N SER A 45 5.13 -4.90 -3.91
CA SER A 45 5.87 -5.01 -5.16
C SER A 45 5.45 -3.90 -6.11
N ILE A 46 6.39 -3.48 -6.96
CA ILE A 46 6.18 -2.40 -7.91
C ILE A 46 6.83 -2.71 -9.24
N ILE A 47 6.08 -2.41 -10.31
CA ILE A 47 6.52 -2.48 -11.70
C ILE A 47 6.36 -1.07 -12.27
N SER A 48 7.46 -0.51 -12.78
CA SER A 48 7.49 0.88 -13.22
C SER A 48 8.54 1.09 -14.32
N ASN A 49 8.32 2.12 -15.14
CA ASN A 49 9.33 2.68 -16.04
C ASN A 49 10.23 3.75 -15.36
N ARG A 50 10.16 3.89 -14.03
CA ARG A 50 10.98 4.76 -13.18
C ARG A 50 11.61 3.99 -12.02
N THR A 51 12.48 3.04 -12.35
CA THR A 51 13.09 2.11 -11.39
C THR A 51 13.89 2.81 -10.28
N GLU A 52 14.73 3.79 -10.61
CA GLU A 52 15.60 4.47 -9.64
C GLU A 52 14.84 5.10 -8.45
N TRP A 53 13.73 5.78 -8.74
CA TRP A 53 12.88 6.38 -7.71
C TRP A 53 12.26 5.30 -6.81
N PHE A 54 11.78 4.21 -7.41
CA PHE A 54 11.06 3.19 -6.67
C PHE A 54 11.96 2.23 -5.89
N GLU A 55 13.20 2.05 -6.30
CA GLU A 55 14.23 1.40 -5.47
C GLU A 55 14.48 2.19 -4.18
N PHE A 56 14.64 3.52 -4.29
CA PHE A 56 14.75 4.41 -3.14
C PHE A 56 13.47 4.39 -2.28
N TYR A 57 12.30 4.41 -2.91
CA TYR A 57 11.00 4.35 -2.25
C TYR A 57 10.83 3.10 -1.37
N ILE A 58 11.10 1.92 -1.94
CA ILE A 58 10.95 0.64 -1.23
C ILE A 58 11.97 0.55 -0.09
N LYS A 59 13.23 0.94 -0.36
CA LYS A 59 14.30 0.87 0.64
C LYS A 59 14.00 1.71 1.89
N ASN A 60 13.31 2.84 1.73
CA ASN A 60 12.93 3.72 2.83
C ASN A 60 11.54 3.45 3.40
N ASN A 61 10.88 2.37 2.98
CA ASN A 61 9.55 1.97 3.43
C ASN A 61 8.47 3.06 3.23
N TYR A 62 8.53 3.81 2.13
CA TYR A 62 7.60 4.91 1.92
C TYR A 62 6.16 4.48 1.66
N GLN A 63 5.91 3.20 1.38
CA GLN A 63 4.55 2.67 1.24
C GLN A 63 3.68 2.88 2.49
N PHE A 64 4.26 3.00 3.69
CA PHE A 64 3.50 3.21 4.92
C PHE A 64 3.00 4.65 5.09
N ILE A 65 3.62 5.61 4.41
CA ILE A 65 3.34 7.05 4.58
C ILE A 65 2.95 7.73 3.27
N ASP A 66 2.85 6.96 2.20
CA ASP A 66 2.42 7.45 0.89
C ASP A 66 0.93 7.77 0.93
N PRO A 67 0.55 9.06 0.80
CA PRO A 67 -0.85 9.43 0.85
C PRO A 67 -1.62 8.88 -0.35
N VAL A 68 -0.99 8.55 -1.49
CA VAL A 68 -1.65 7.90 -2.62
C VAL A 68 -2.12 6.50 -2.22
N LEU A 69 -1.27 5.71 -1.55
CA LEU A 69 -1.62 4.36 -1.11
C LEU A 69 -2.62 4.36 0.06
N ILE A 70 -2.44 5.26 1.04
CA ILE A 70 -3.41 5.44 2.14
C ILE A 70 -4.76 5.87 1.58
N THR A 71 -4.75 6.72 0.58
CA THR A 71 -5.96 7.20 -0.07
C THR A 71 -6.65 6.08 -0.87
N ALA A 72 -5.87 5.33 -1.66
CA ALA A 72 -6.34 4.19 -2.44
C ALA A 72 -6.88 3.04 -1.57
N SER A 73 -6.38 2.85 -0.34
CA SER A 73 -6.89 1.82 0.56
C SER A 73 -8.32 2.09 1.05
N HIS A 74 -8.78 3.34 1.00
CA HIS A 74 -10.11 3.79 1.45
C HIS A 74 -11.10 4.08 0.32
N ARG A 75 -10.73 3.86 -0.94
CA ARG A 75 -11.60 4.13 -2.09
C ARG A 75 -11.53 3.02 -3.11
N ILE A 76 -12.54 2.98 -3.98
CA ILE A 76 -12.64 2.03 -5.09
C ILE A 76 -12.61 2.72 -6.46
N THR A 77 -12.74 4.04 -6.49
CA THR A 77 -12.76 4.83 -7.71
C THR A 77 -11.39 5.42 -8.03
N PRO A 78 -11.04 5.57 -9.31
CA PRO A 78 -9.83 6.29 -9.74
C PRO A 78 -9.85 7.76 -9.28
N PHE A 79 -8.67 8.37 -9.08
CA PHE A 79 -8.56 9.72 -8.53
C PHE A 79 -7.31 10.49 -8.96
N THR A 80 -7.36 11.81 -8.87
CA THR A 80 -6.23 12.71 -9.14
C THR A 80 -5.51 13.13 -7.86
N TRP A 81 -4.21 13.44 -7.97
CA TRP A 81 -3.40 13.80 -6.81
C TRP A 81 -3.58 15.24 -6.34
N ASP A 82 -3.93 16.15 -7.25
CA ASP A 82 -4.11 17.59 -6.98
C ASP A 82 -5.36 17.89 -6.15
N LYS A 83 -6.52 17.30 -6.51
CA LYS A 83 -7.82 17.64 -5.92
C LYS A 83 -8.15 16.74 -4.73
N ASP A 84 -7.91 15.43 -4.85
CA ASP A 84 -8.45 14.47 -3.89
C ASP A 84 -7.52 14.18 -2.72
N LEU A 85 -6.21 14.36 -2.87
CA LEU A 85 -5.25 14.16 -1.77
C LEU A 85 -5.24 15.34 -0.79
N GLU A 86 -5.49 16.56 -1.28
CA GLU A 86 -5.60 17.75 -0.41
C GLU A 86 -6.83 17.67 0.50
N ILE A 87 -7.95 17.12 0.01
CA ILE A 87 -9.22 17.04 0.74
C ILE A 87 -9.25 15.86 1.72
N GLY A 88 -8.77 14.67 1.31
CA GLY A 88 -8.91 13.44 2.10
C GLY A 88 -7.95 13.34 3.30
N ALA A 89 -6.82 14.04 3.25
CA ALA A 89 -5.74 13.84 4.21
C ALA A 89 -5.68 14.90 5.32
N GLY A 90 -6.23 16.11 5.11
CA GLY A 90 -6.03 17.26 6.01
C GLY A 90 -4.54 17.57 6.25
N LEU A 91 -3.66 17.05 5.40
CA LEU A 91 -2.22 17.01 5.55
C LEU A 91 -1.62 18.02 4.58
N LYS A 92 -0.66 18.84 5.06
CA LYS A 92 0.37 19.35 4.17
C LYS A 92 1.01 18.14 3.49
N LEU A 93 1.01 18.11 2.15
CA LEU A 93 1.59 17.04 1.33
C LEU A 93 2.88 16.51 2.01
N PRO A 94 2.98 15.22 2.31
CA PRO A 94 4.11 14.70 3.08
C PRO A 94 5.43 14.95 2.37
N LYS A 95 6.54 14.94 3.12
CA LYS A 95 7.92 15.05 2.60
C LYS A 95 8.19 14.20 1.35
N ILE A 96 7.45 13.10 1.16
CA ILE A 96 7.55 12.24 -0.02
C ILE A 96 7.27 12.98 -1.33
N PHE A 97 6.27 13.87 -1.38
CA PHE A 97 5.97 14.66 -2.59
C PHE A 97 7.04 15.72 -2.85
N ASP A 98 7.60 16.33 -1.81
CA ASP A 98 8.73 17.24 -1.96
C ASP A 98 9.98 16.52 -2.47
N MET A 99 10.22 15.28 -2.04
CA MET A 99 11.28 14.45 -2.60
C MET A 99 10.97 14.03 -4.05
N ALA A 100 9.72 13.67 -4.35
CA ALA A 100 9.29 13.23 -5.68
C ALA A 100 9.37 14.37 -6.73
N LYS A 101 9.23 15.64 -6.31
CA LYS A 101 9.50 16.81 -7.17
C LYS A 101 10.92 16.82 -7.73
N ASN A 102 11.92 16.37 -6.98
CA ASN A 102 13.30 16.24 -7.48
C ASN A 102 13.41 15.22 -8.62
N TYR A 103 12.41 14.34 -8.75
CA TYR A 103 12.26 13.36 -9.82
C TYR A 103 11.19 13.79 -10.86
N ASN A 104 10.81 15.07 -10.91
CA ASN A 104 9.78 15.63 -11.78
C ASN A 104 8.37 15.02 -11.60
N ILE A 105 8.08 14.39 -10.47
CA ILE A 105 6.75 13.85 -10.20
C ILE A 105 5.93 14.97 -9.54
N ILE A 106 5.02 15.59 -10.29
CA ILE A 106 4.29 16.80 -9.87
C ILE A 106 2.82 16.51 -9.62
N ASN A 107 2.14 15.85 -10.57
CA ASN A 107 0.76 15.43 -10.46
C ASN A 107 0.63 13.97 -10.91
N GLY A 108 -0.54 13.37 -10.74
CA GLY A 108 -0.79 12.01 -11.17
C GLY A 108 -2.25 11.61 -11.07
N TYR A 109 -2.52 10.47 -11.68
CA TYR A 109 -3.82 9.83 -11.71
C TYR A 109 -3.65 8.38 -11.24
N THR A 110 -4.39 7.97 -10.22
CA THR A 110 -4.31 6.62 -9.67
C THR A 110 -5.61 5.85 -9.88
N PHE A 111 -5.50 4.68 -10.51
CA PHE A 111 -6.55 3.68 -10.64
C PHE A 111 -6.40 2.65 -9.53
N VAL A 112 -7.54 2.16 -9.02
CA VAL A 112 -7.58 1.34 -7.80
C VAL A 112 -8.29 0.02 -8.08
N LEU A 113 -7.74 -1.06 -7.56
CA LEU A 113 -8.32 -2.39 -7.57
C LEU A 113 -8.07 -3.06 -6.22
N HIS A 114 -9.10 -3.70 -5.67
CA HIS A 114 -9.01 -4.53 -4.47
C HIS A 114 -9.37 -5.96 -4.86
N ASP A 115 -8.50 -6.92 -4.52
CA ASP A 115 -8.78 -8.34 -4.78
C ASP A 115 -9.33 -9.06 -3.53
N HIS A 116 -9.68 -10.34 -3.71
CA HIS A 116 -10.18 -11.21 -2.63
C HIS A 116 -9.06 -11.76 -1.73
N HIS A 117 -7.79 -11.53 -2.04
CA HIS A 117 -6.62 -11.91 -1.25
C HIS A 117 -6.10 -10.77 -0.36
N HIS A 118 -6.91 -9.72 -0.18
CA HIS A 118 -6.59 -8.52 0.57
C HIS A 118 -5.48 -7.66 -0.04
N ASN A 119 -5.18 -7.84 -1.33
CA ASN A 119 -4.28 -6.95 -2.03
C ASN A 119 -5.01 -5.66 -2.45
N LEU A 120 -4.33 -4.54 -2.22
CA LEU A 120 -4.56 -3.28 -2.88
C LEU A 120 -3.62 -3.23 -4.08
N VAL A 121 -4.20 -3.03 -5.26
CA VAL A 121 -3.49 -2.91 -6.52
C VAL A 121 -3.77 -1.53 -7.06
N VAL A 122 -2.71 -0.82 -7.43
CA VAL A 122 -2.83 0.52 -8.00
C VAL A 122 -2.06 0.62 -9.31
N LEU A 123 -2.65 1.31 -10.27
CA LEU A 123 -1.93 1.81 -11.44
C LEU A 123 -1.91 3.33 -11.35
N SER A 124 -0.76 3.89 -11.00
CA SER A 124 -0.54 5.32 -10.91
C SER A 124 0.18 5.81 -12.14
N ILE A 125 -0.45 6.72 -12.88
CA ILE A 125 0.14 7.45 -13.99
C ILE A 125 0.61 8.80 -13.45
N MET A 126 1.90 9.08 -13.58
CA MET A 126 2.53 10.31 -13.12
C MET A 126 2.66 11.28 -14.27
N LEU A 127 2.21 12.51 -14.03
CA LEU A 127 2.22 13.61 -14.98
C LEU A 127 3.35 14.57 -14.60
N ASP A 128 4.25 14.80 -15.56
CA ASP A 128 5.31 15.77 -15.44
C ASP A 128 5.17 16.87 -16.52
N LYS A 129 6.03 17.87 -16.44
CA LYS A 129 6.04 19.02 -17.37
C LYS A 129 6.36 18.66 -18.83
N HIS A 130 6.75 17.42 -19.11
CA HIS A 130 7.06 16.89 -20.43
C HIS A 130 5.92 16.02 -21.01
N CYS A 131 4.84 15.82 -20.25
CA CYS A 131 3.61 15.23 -20.76
C CYS A 131 2.87 16.20 -21.70
N ASP A 132 2.12 15.67 -22.66
CA ASP A 132 1.27 16.49 -23.53
C ASP A 132 0.19 17.20 -22.69
N ALA A 133 -0.17 18.42 -23.09
CA ALA A 133 -1.08 19.27 -22.32
C ALA A 133 -2.49 18.67 -22.16
N ASP A 134 -2.88 17.73 -23.03
CA ASP A 134 -4.18 17.07 -23.04
C ASP A 134 -4.17 15.68 -22.38
N VAL A 135 -3.02 15.20 -21.87
CA VAL A 135 -2.92 13.84 -21.28
C VAL A 135 -3.94 13.63 -20.16
N GLU A 136 -4.16 14.63 -19.31
CA GLU A 136 -5.15 14.52 -18.24
C GLU A 136 -6.57 14.30 -18.79
N GLN A 137 -6.94 15.04 -19.84
CA GLN A 137 -8.23 14.89 -20.52
C GLN A 137 -8.33 13.54 -21.27
N GLN A 138 -7.23 13.09 -21.87
CA GLN A 138 -7.18 11.77 -22.49
C GLN A 138 -7.36 10.65 -21.47
N ILE A 139 -6.71 10.73 -20.31
CA ILE A 139 -6.89 9.77 -19.21
C ILE A 139 -8.35 9.79 -18.76
N ASP A 140 -8.94 10.97 -18.58
CA ASP A 140 -10.33 11.14 -18.16
C ASP A 140 -11.32 10.46 -19.13
N ASN A 141 -11.14 10.68 -20.43
CA ASN A 141 -11.95 10.09 -21.48
C ASN A 141 -11.78 8.56 -21.61
N ASN A 142 -10.64 8.03 -21.16
CA ASN A 142 -10.27 6.61 -21.32
C ASN A 142 -10.23 5.85 -19.97
N LYS A 143 -10.83 6.38 -18.91
CA LYS A 143 -10.82 5.78 -17.57
C LYS A 143 -11.24 4.31 -17.54
N ALA A 144 -12.30 3.96 -18.27
CA ALA A 144 -12.81 2.60 -18.31
C ALA A 144 -11.79 1.61 -18.90
N GLU A 145 -11.09 2.02 -19.95
CA GLU A 145 -10.07 1.21 -20.61
C GLU A 145 -8.85 1.02 -19.72
N ILE A 146 -8.36 2.10 -19.07
CA ILE A 146 -7.23 2.01 -18.14
C ILE A 146 -7.59 1.15 -16.92
N GLN A 147 -8.80 1.29 -16.39
CA GLN A 147 -9.28 0.46 -15.30
C GLN A 147 -9.34 -1.02 -15.71
N MET A 148 -9.80 -1.31 -16.93
CA MET A 148 -9.84 -2.69 -17.45
C MET A 148 -8.44 -3.25 -17.69
N LEU A 149 -7.49 -2.42 -18.14
CA LEU A 149 -6.07 -2.78 -18.22
C LEU A 149 -5.55 -3.20 -16.84
N LEU A 150 -5.79 -2.39 -15.79
CA LEU A 150 -5.39 -2.72 -14.41
C LEU A 150 -5.97 -4.07 -13.95
N ILE A 151 -7.26 -4.31 -14.20
CA ILE A 151 -7.93 -5.57 -13.84
C ILE A 151 -7.32 -6.75 -14.58
N THR A 152 -7.12 -6.62 -15.89
CA THR A 152 -6.60 -7.70 -16.75
C THR A 152 -5.17 -8.06 -16.38
N MET A 153 -4.31 -7.05 -16.16
CA MET A 153 -2.92 -7.25 -15.75
C MET A 153 -2.84 -7.90 -14.37
N HIS A 154 -3.66 -7.45 -13.42
CA HIS A 154 -3.69 -8.06 -12.10
C HIS A 154 -4.18 -9.52 -12.15
N GLY A 155 -5.24 -9.80 -12.92
CA GLY A 155 -5.74 -11.16 -13.11
C GLY A 155 -4.69 -12.10 -13.70
N LYS A 156 -4.00 -11.66 -14.76
CA LYS A 156 -2.89 -12.40 -15.38
C LYS A 156 -1.75 -12.64 -14.40
N MET A 157 -1.34 -11.60 -13.67
CA MET A 157 -0.27 -11.71 -12.68
C MET A 157 -0.62 -12.74 -11.61
N THR A 158 -1.81 -12.66 -11.02
CA THR A 158 -2.26 -13.60 -9.99
C THR A 158 -2.29 -15.04 -10.51
N ALA A 159 -2.77 -15.27 -11.74
CA ALA A 159 -2.76 -16.60 -12.35
C ALA A 159 -1.34 -17.18 -12.48
N LEU A 160 -0.39 -16.40 -13.01
CA LEU A 160 1.01 -16.84 -13.16
C LEU A 160 1.68 -17.17 -11.82
N TYR A 161 1.41 -16.39 -10.77
CA TYR A 161 1.96 -16.67 -9.43
C TYR A 161 1.29 -17.87 -8.76
N GLN A 162 0.01 -18.12 -9.04
CA GLN A 162 -0.69 -19.32 -8.58
C GLN A 162 -0.14 -20.59 -9.25
N GLU A 163 0.21 -20.54 -10.53
CA GLU A 163 0.81 -21.68 -11.24
C GLU A 163 2.21 -22.04 -10.70
N MET A 164 2.97 -21.06 -10.21
CA MET A 164 4.32 -21.27 -9.65
C MET A 164 4.34 -21.66 -8.17
N SER A 165 3.22 -21.51 -7.46
CA SER A 165 3.15 -21.70 -6.01
C SER A 165 2.24 -22.87 -5.66
N THR A 166 2.49 -23.54 -4.52
CA THR A 166 1.46 -24.46 -4.01
C THR A 166 0.28 -23.67 -3.46
N PRO A 167 -0.96 -24.19 -3.52
CA PRO A 167 -2.13 -23.53 -2.94
C PRO A 167 -1.93 -23.19 -1.45
N ALA A 168 -1.25 -24.07 -0.70
CA ALA A 168 -0.96 -23.89 0.72
C ALA A 168 0.01 -22.72 0.98
N ASP A 169 1.03 -22.54 0.14
CA ASP A 169 1.95 -21.40 0.27
C ASP A 169 1.23 -20.09 -0.03
N PHE A 170 0.41 -20.08 -1.08
CA PHE A 170 -0.38 -18.92 -1.50
C PHE A 170 -1.34 -18.45 -0.38
N GLU A 171 -2.08 -19.39 0.24
CA GLU A 171 -2.98 -19.07 1.35
C GLU A 171 -2.23 -18.57 2.59
N LYS A 172 -1.14 -19.25 2.98
CA LYS A 172 -0.34 -18.88 4.14
C LYS A 172 0.21 -17.46 4.04
N MET A 173 0.55 -17.03 2.83
CA MET A 173 1.04 -15.68 2.58
C MET A 173 -0.05 -14.63 2.72
N ASN A 174 -1.25 -14.90 2.20
CA ASN A 174 -2.39 -13.99 2.31
C ASN A 174 -2.95 -13.88 3.74
N GLN A 175 -2.68 -14.87 4.60
CA GLN A 175 -3.07 -14.87 6.01
C GLN A 175 -2.03 -14.22 6.93
N ARG A 176 -0.86 -13.81 6.40
CA ARG A 176 0.21 -13.25 7.22
C ARG A 176 -0.15 -11.84 7.69
N GLU A 177 -0.39 -11.68 8.98
CA GLU A 177 -0.63 -10.38 9.60
C GLU A 177 0.70 -9.63 9.88
N PHE A 178 0.66 -8.30 9.75
CA PHE A 178 1.79 -7.42 10.04
C PHE A 178 2.18 -7.41 11.53
N PHE A 179 1.18 -7.25 12.39
CA PHE A 179 1.34 -7.37 13.84
C PHE A 179 1.19 -8.82 14.26
N SER A 180 2.03 -9.25 15.21
CA SER A 180 1.77 -10.49 15.93
C SER A 180 0.46 -10.37 16.70
N LYS A 181 -0.15 -11.51 17.07
CA LYS A 181 -1.40 -11.52 17.87
C LYS A 181 -1.30 -10.60 19.10
N ARG A 182 -0.21 -10.70 19.85
CA ARG A 182 0.02 -9.90 21.07
C ARG A 182 0.25 -8.42 20.77
N GLU A 183 1.00 -8.08 19.72
CA GLU A 183 1.16 -6.69 19.30
C GLU A 183 -0.18 -6.08 18.87
N ASN A 184 -1.01 -6.85 18.14
CA ASN A 184 -2.33 -6.41 17.71
C ASN A 184 -3.25 -6.15 18.89
N GLU A 185 -3.33 -7.06 19.86
CA GLU A 185 -4.14 -6.88 21.09
C GLU A 185 -3.77 -5.58 21.81
N ILE A 186 -2.48 -5.34 21.99
CA ILE A 186 -1.96 -4.18 22.72
C ILE A 186 -2.23 -2.88 21.95
N ILE A 187 -1.94 -2.85 20.64
CA ILE A 187 -2.18 -1.67 19.81
C ILE A 187 -3.67 -1.38 19.67
N TYR A 188 -4.51 -2.41 19.59
CA TYR A 188 -5.96 -2.26 19.54
C TYR A 188 -6.50 -1.52 20.76
N TRP A 189 -6.13 -1.94 21.97
CA TRP A 189 -6.57 -1.20 23.16
C TRP A 189 -5.97 0.20 23.23
N ALA A 190 -4.72 0.37 22.79
CA ALA A 190 -4.09 1.68 22.74
C ALA A 190 -4.77 2.62 21.73
N SER A 191 -5.26 2.11 20.59
CA SER A 191 -6.00 2.90 19.60
C SER A 191 -7.38 3.34 20.11
N LEU A 192 -7.97 2.57 21.03
CA LEU A 192 -9.18 2.94 21.78
C LEU A 192 -8.89 3.90 22.96
N GLY A 193 -7.65 4.34 23.12
CA GLY A 193 -7.26 5.33 24.12
C GLY A 193 -6.90 4.78 25.50
N LYS A 194 -6.76 3.46 25.67
CA LYS A 194 -6.35 2.86 26.95
C LYS A 194 -4.88 3.16 27.25
N SER A 195 -4.59 3.49 28.50
CA SER A 195 -3.23 3.64 29.02
C SER A 195 -2.52 2.29 29.10
N TYR A 196 -1.19 2.28 29.10
CA TYR A 196 -0.44 1.02 29.19
C TYR A 196 -0.70 0.25 30.49
N GLN A 197 -1.07 0.94 31.57
CA GLN A 197 -1.46 0.31 32.83
C GLN A 197 -2.81 -0.39 32.70
N GLU A 198 -3.81 0.28 32.10
CA GLU A 198 -5.10 -0.35 31.81
C GLU A 198 -4.95 -1.54 30.86
N ILE A 199 -4.14 -1.41 29.80
CA ILE A 199 -3.88 -2.51 28.87
C ILE A 199 -3.23 -3.70 29.58
N ALA A 200 -2.27 -3.44 30.47
CA ALA A 200 -1.64 -4.47 31.29
C ALA A 200 -2.66 -5.22 32.16
N LEU A 201 -3.60 -4.49 32.77
CA LEU A 201 -4.70 -5.05 33.55
C LEU A 201 -5.67 -5.86 32.69
N ILE A 202 -6.12 -5.30 31.55
CA ILE A 202 -7.07 -5.95 30.63
C ILE A 202 -6.50 -7.28 30.10
N LEU A 203 -5.23 -7.29 29.71
CA LEU A 203 -4.58 -8.46 29.11
C LEU A 203 -3.93 -9.41 30.14
N GLY A 204 -3.95 -9.07 31.43
CA GLY A 204 -3.31 -9.87 32.49
C GLY A 204 -1.79 -10.01 32.35
N ILE A 205 -1.10 -8.97 31.85
CA ILE A 205 0.35 -8.97 31.60
C ILE A 205 1.07 -7.85 32.34
N LYS A 206 2.41 -7.90 32.39
CA LYS A 206 3.22 -6.83 33.01
C LYS A 206 3.24 -5.58 32.14
N LEU A 207 3.28 -4.40 32.77
CA LEU A 207 3.44 -3.11 32.08
C LEU A 207 4.68 -3.07 31.18
N THR A 208 5.78 -3.73 31.59
CA THR A 208 7.00 -3.83 30.78
C THR A 208 6.78 -4.62 29.49
N THR A 209 5.94 -5.65 29.52
CA THR A 209 5.53 -6.44 28.34
C THR A 209 4.73 -5.58 27.37
N VAL A 210 3.81 -4.75 27.88
CA VAL A 210 3.06 -3.78 27.05
C VAL A 210 4.02 -2.84 26.31
N LYS A 211 4.94 -2.21 27.05
CA LYS A 211 5.94 -1.29 26.48
C LYS A 211 6.83 -1.98 25.43
N TYR A 212 7.23 -3.23 25.69
CA TYR A 212 8.05 -4.01 24.77
C TYR A 212 7.34 -4.23 23.42
N HIS A 213 6.09 -4.68 23.43
CA HIS A 213 5.34 -4.91 22.19
C HIS A 213 4.99 -3.63 21.44
N ILE A 214 4.67 -2.54 22.15
CA ILE A 214 4.53 -1.22 21.51
C ILE A 214 5.85 -0.80 20.85
N GLY A 215 7.00 -1.00 21.52
CA GLY A 215 8.31 -0.71 20.95
C GLY A 215 8.58 -1.49 19.66
N ASN A 216 8.20 -2.77 19.62
CA ASN A 216 8.30 -3.58 18.41
C ASN A 216 7.40 -3.06 17.28
N ALA A 217 6.17 -2.66 17.59
CA ALA A 217 5.25 -2.08 16.62
C ALA A 217 5.76 -0.77 16.03
N VAL A 218 6.28 0.12 16.89
CA VAL A 218 6.95 1.38 16.51
C VAL A 218 8.12 1.08 15.56
N LYS A 219 8.95 0.09 15.90
CA LYS A 219 10.07 -0.33 15.06
C LYS A 219 9.61 -0.92 13.72
N LYS A 220 8.58 -1.76 13.71
CA LYS A 220 8.02 -2.38 12.49
C LYS A 220 7.49 -1.34 11.51
N LEU A 221 6.81 -0.30 12.01
CA LEU A 221 6.29 0.80 11.21
C LEU A 221 7.36 1.85 10.85
N GLY A 222 8.58 1.75 11.38
CA GLY A 222 9.66 2.70 11.13
C GLY A 222 9.40 4.11 11.69
N VAL A 223 8.55 4.22 12.72
CA VAL A 223 8.20 5.51 13.35
C VAL A 223 8.93 5.72 14.67
N THR A 224 8.84 6.92 15.24
CA THR A 224 9.59 7.30 16.45
C THR A 224 8.80 7.14 17.75
N ASN A 225 7.47 7.06 17.69
CA ASN A 225 6.64 7.01 18.89
C ASN A 225 5.33 6.25 18.68
N ALA A 226 4.74 5.84 19.79
CA ALA A 226 3.53 5.02 19.83
C ALA A 226 2.31 5.71 19.22
N LYS A 227 2.13 7.02 19.42
CA LYS A 227 0.98 7.76 18.86
C LYS A 227 1.01 7.74 17.33
N HIS A 228 2.19 7.96 16.75
CA HIS A 228 2.38 7.86 15.31
C HIS A 228 2.16 6.43 14.81
N ALA A 229 2.65 5.42 15.54
CA ALA A 229 2.42 4.01 15.21
C ALA A 229 0.92 3.64 15.22
N ILE A 230 0.18 4.09 16.23
CA ILE A 230 -1.27 3.88 16.35
C ILE A 230 -1.98 4.54 15.18
N ARG A 231 -1.67 5.81 14.87
CA ARG A 231 -2.24 6.55 13.74
C ARG A 231 -2.04 5.80 12.43
N LEU A 232 -0.81 5.44 12.08
CA LEU A 232 -0.53 4.68 10.85
C LEU A 232 -1.19 3.30 10.87
N GLY A 233 -1.24 2.64 12.02
CA GLY A 233 -1.93 1.36 12.17
C GLY A 233 -3.42 1.44 11.83
N VAL A 234 -4.08 2.56 12.16
CA VAL A 234 -5.47 2.85 11.79
C VAL A 234 -5.60 3.23 10.32
N GLU A 235 -4.81 4.19 9.84
CA GLU A 235 -4.85 4.67 8.44
C GLU A 235 -4.50 3.57 7.44
N LEU A 236 -3.66 2.61 7.80
CA LEU A 236 -3.33 1.46 6.96
C LEU A 236 -4.22 0.24 7.21
N GLN A 237 -5.23 0.35 8.10
CA GLN A 237 -6.17 -0.73 8.45
C GLN A 237 -5.46 -2.03 8.92
N LEU A 238 -4.36 -1.86 9.66
CA LEU A 238 -3.52 -2.95 10.18
C LEU A 238 -3.99 -3.48 11.52
N ILE A 239 -4.73 -2.67 12.27
CA ILE A 239 -5.25 -3.04 13.58
C ILE A 239 -6.51 -3.88 13.38
N ARG A 240 -6.47 -5.13 13.85
CA ARG A 240 -7.62 -6.03 13.84
C ARG A 240 -8.44 -5.83 15.10
N PRO A 241 -9.76 -5.64 14.98
CA PRO A 241 -10.65 -5.68 16.13
C PRO A 241 -10.47 -6.99 16.89
N LEU A 242 -10.35 -6.90 18.21
CA LEU A 242 -10.53 -8.06 19.06
C LEU A 242 -12.03 -8.33 19.07
N LEU A 243 -12.48 -9.33 18.31
CA LEU A 243 -13.81 -9.86 18.52
C LEU A 243 -13.85 -10.31 19.98
N ALA A 244 -14.81 -9.81 20.75
CA ALA A 244 -15.14 -10.47 22.01
C ALA A 244 -15.43 -11.91 21.60
N ASP A 245 -14.74 -12.88 22.22
CA ASP A 245 -15.14 -14.27 22.09
C ASP A 245 -16.64 -14.28 22.34
N SER A 246 -17.40 -14.59 21.28
CA SER A 246 -18.83 -14.79 21.37
C SER A 246 -18.99 -15.86 22.43
N GLU A 247 -19.51 -15.46 23.59
CA GLU A 247 -19.97 -16.36 24.63
C GLU A 247 -20.78 -17.47 23.93
N GLY A 248 -20.21 -18.66 23.93
CA GLY A 248 -20.76 -19.89 23.37
C GLY A 248 -20.41 -21.03 24.30
#